data_AF-A0A1D8MTZ1-F1
#
_entry.id   AF-A0A1D8MTZ1-F1
#
_cell.length_a   1.000
_cell.length_b   1.000
_cell.length_c   1.000
_cell.angle_alpha   90.00
_cell.angle_beta   90.00
_cell.angle_gamma   90.00
#
_symmetry.space_group_name_H-M   'P 1'
#
loop_
_entity.id
_entity.type
_entity.pdbx_description
1 polymer ?
#
loop_
_entity_poly.entity_id
_entity_poly.type
_entity_poly.pdbx_seq_one_letter_code
_entity_poly.pdbx_strand_id
1 'polypeptide(L)'
;MDVERFESDLGEVAVTESHIERKRNNSDDWKRIQENFPDQKLVDKVHFSEIEDTKIIHGSVFPNIEFKVGGNWMRMFFHIGDPVEKCHEELQYRLKVYSQTH
;
A
#
# COMPACT_ATOMS: atom_id res chain seq x y z
N MET A 1 6.23 19.10 -5.34
CA MET A 1 5.45 17.85 -5.25
C MET A 1 6.37 16.85 -4.60
N ASP A 2 6.24 16.73 -3.29
CA ASP A 2 7.06 15.77 -2.54
C ASP A 2 6.46 14.38 -2.78
N VAL A 3 7.25 13.54 -3.44
CA VAL A 3 6.90 12.15 -3.72
C VAL A 3 7.96 11.30 -3.06
N GLU A 4 7.56 10.55 -2.05
CA GLU A 4 8.45 9.58 -1.40
C GLU A 4 8.27 8.22 -2.08
N ARG A 5 9.39 7.60 -2.44
CA ARG A 5 9.41 6.31 -3.16
C ARG A 5 10.04 5.25 -2.30
N PHE A 6 9.39 4.09 -2.29
CA PHE A 6 9.79 2.92 -1.54
C PHE A 6 10.07 1.79 -2.52
N GLU A 7 11.32 1.34 -2.53
CA GLU A 7 11.73 0.16 -3.30
C GLU A 7 11.01 -1.08 -2.77
N SER A 8 10.50 -1.91 -3.67
CA SER A 8 9.84 -3.17 -3.34
C SER A 8 10.10 -4.17 -4.45
N ASP A 9 10.36 -5.41 -4.06
CA ASP A 9 10.52 -6.53 -5.00
C ASP A 9 9.23 -6.88 -5.75
N LEU A 10 8.08 -6.31 -5.36
CA LEU A 10 6.82 -6.40 -6.09
C LEU A 10 6.57 -5.19 -7.00
N GLY A 11 7.46 -4.21 -7.00
CA GLY A 11 7.36 -2.97 -7.76
C GLY A 11 7.25 -1.74 -6.86
N GLU A 12 7.90 -0.66 -7.30
CA GLU A 12 8.02 0.60 -6.56
C GLU A 12 6.67 1.14 -6.07
N VAL A 13 6.64 1.55 -4.80
CA VAL A 13 5.50 2.22 -4.17
C VAL A 13 5.82 3.69 -4.00
N ALA A 14 4.92 4.55 -4.46
CA ALA A 14 5.02 6.00 -4.31
C ALA A 14 3.91 6.50 -3.39
N VAL A 15 4.30 7.26 -2.35
CA VAL A 15 3.38 8.03 -1.52
C VAL A 15 3.48 9.48 -1.95
N THR A 16 2.35 10.04 -2.38
CA THR A 16 2.25 11.42 -2.87
C THR A 16 1.47 12.29 -1.88
N GLU A 17 1.19 13.53 -2.28
CA GLU A 17 0.36 14.46 -1.50
C GLU A 17 -1.13 14.06 -1.46
N SER A 18 -1.62 13.24 -2.38
CA SER A 18 -3.06 12.91 -2.47
C SER A 18 -3.41 11.42 -2.57
N HIS A 19 -2.41 10.57 -2.82
CA HIS A 19 -2.63 9.14 -3.01
C HIS A 19 -1.36 8.33 -2.78
N ILE A 20 -1.54 7.05 -2.53
CA ILE A 20 -0.50 6.04 -2.63
C ILE A 20 -0.73 5.21 -3.89
N GLU A 21 0.34 4.88 -4.59
CA GLU A 21 0.27 4.01 -5.75
C GLU A 21 1.49 3.09 -5.90
N ARG A 22 1.30 2.03 -6.69
CA ARG A 22 2.31 1.06 -7.06
C ARG A 22 2.32 0.88 -8.56
N LYS A 23 3.53 0.79 -9.10
CA LYS A 23 3.76 0.20 -10.41
C LYS A 23 4.30 -1.22 -10.25
N ARG A 24 3.44 -2.22 -10.49
CA ARG A 24 3.85 -3.64 -10.42
C ARG A 24 5.02 -3.92 -11.36
N ASN A 25 5.98 -4.72 -10.90
CA ASN A 25 7.01 -5.30 -11.76
C ASN A 25 6.58 -6.68 -12.29
N ASN A 26 7.42 -7.31 -13.11
CA ASN A 26 7.18 -8.65 -13.66
C ASN A 26 7.57 -9.79 -12.68
N SER A 27 7.45 -9.59 -11.37
CA SER A 27 7.75 -10.64 -10.38
C SER A 27 6.76 -11.80 -10.47
N ASP A 28 7.27 -13.04 -10.44
CA ASP A 28 6.45 -14.24 -10.35
C ASP A 28 5.70 -14.35 -9.01
N ASP A 29 6.13 -13.61 -7.99
CA ASP A 29 5.44 -13.58 -6.69
C ASP A 29 4.05 -12.93 -6.79
N TRP A 30 3.78 -12.13 -7.82
CA TRP A 30 2.42 -11.67 -8.11
C TRP A 30 1.45 -12.82 -8.37
N LYS A 31 1.90 -13.88 -9.05
CA LYS A 31 1.07 -15.09 -9.27
C LYS A 31 0.82 -15.80 -7.95
N ARG A 32 1.87 -15.94 -7.12
CA ARG A 32 1.73 -16.55 -5.79
C ARG A 32 0.78 -15.77 -4.89
N ILE A 33 0.82 -14.44 -4.92
CA ILE A 33 -0.12 -13.61 -4.16
C ILE A 33 -1.54 -13.83 -4.66
N GLN A 34 -1.76 -13.85 -5.97
CA GLN A 34 -3.09 -14.11 -6.55
C GLN A 34 -3.63 -15.51 -6.19
N GLU A 35 -2.77 -16.53 -6.19
CA GLU A 35 -3.14 -17.90 -5.84
C GLU A 35 -3.46 -18.09 -4.35
N ASN A 36 -2.68 -17.46 -3.46
CA ASN A 36 -2.84 -17.60 -2.01
C ASN A 36 -3.89 -16.64 -1.43
N PHE A 37 -4.21 -15.55 -2.13
CA PHE A 37 -5.16 -14.53 -1.71
C PHE A 37 -6.20 -14.21 -2.79
N PRO A 38 -6.93 -15.22 -3.32
CA PRO A 38 -7.79 -15.07 -4.50
C PRO A 38 -9.01 -14.16 -4.24
N ASP A 39 -9.49 -14.12 -3.00
CA ASP A 39 -10.68 -13.33 -2.60
C ASP A 39 -10.32 -11.91 -2.12
N GLN A 40 -9.04 -11.53 -2.16
CA GLN A 40 -8.60 -10.25 -1.58
C GLN A 40 -8.59 -9.15 -2.63
N LYS A 41 -9.14 -7.98 -2.25
CA LYS A 41 -9.14 -6.77 -3.07
C LYS A 41 -7.74 -6.18 -3.10
N LEU A 42 -6.90 -6.75 -3.95
CA LEU A 42 -5.56 -6.26 -4.25
C LEU A 42 -5.68 -4.87 -4.86
N VAL A 43 -4.91 -3.92 -4.34
CA VAL A 43 -4.96 -2.53 -4.81
C VAL A 43 -3.58 -2.00 -5.16
N ASP A 44 -3.49 -1.35 -6.31
CA ASP A 44 -2.28 -0.69 -6.76
C ASP A 44 -2.35 0.82 -6.59
N LYS A 45 -3.53 1.41 -6.36
CA LYS A 45 -3.69 2.85 -6.15
C LYS A 45 -4.86 3.14 -5.22
N VAL A 46 -4.64 3.98 -4.22
CA VAL A 46 -5.69 4.42 -3.28
C VAL A 46 -5.58 5.92 -3.07
N HIS A 47 -6.68 6.64 -3.32
CA HIS A 47 -6.72 8.09 -3.09
C HIS A 47 -7.01 8.38 -1.61
N PHE A 48 -6.35 9.37 -1.02
CA PHE A 48 -6.48 9.68 0.41
C PHE A 48 -7.91 10.07 0.81
N SER A 49 -8.64 10.71 -0.11
CA SER A 49 -10.07 11.04 0.06
C SER A 49 -10.98 9.81 0.24
N GLU A 50 -10.52 8.63 -0.12
CA GLU A 50 -11.30 7.38 -0.07
C GLU A 50 -10.94 6.54 1.17
N ILE A 51 -9.84 6.86 1.85
CA ILE A 51 -9.30 6.08 2.97
C ILE A 51 -10.08 6.42 4.24
N GLU A 52 -10.76 5.41 4.79
CA GLU A 52 -11.42 5.48 6.09
C GLU A 52 -10.48 5.09 7.24
N ASP A 53 -9.61 4.11 7.00
CA ASP A 53 -8.69 3.55 8.00
C ASP A 53 -7.54 2.82 7.31
N THR A 54 -6.41 2.65 8.02
CA THR A 54 -5.25 1.91 7.51
C THR A 54 -4.56 1.14 8.63
N LYS A 55 -3.97 -0.02 8.30
CA LYS A 55 -3.12 -0.77 9.25
C LYS A 55 -2.10 -1.62 8.51
N ILE A 56 -1.02 -1.95 9.21
CA ILE A 56 -0.01 -2.90 8.72
C ILE A 56 -0.38 -4.31 9.18
N ILE A 57 -0.19 -5.28 8.29
CA ILE A 57 -0.24 -6.71 8.61
C ILE A 57 1.14 -7.30 8.34
N HIS A 58 1.81 -7.72 9.40
CA HIS A 58 3.10 -8.41 9.32
C HIS A 58 2.86 -9.87 8.90
N GLY A 59 2.91 -10.12 7.59
CA GLY A 59 2.86 -11.47 7.03
C GLY A 59 4.24 -12.12 7.05
N SER A 60 4.30 -13.44 7.20
CA SER A 60 5.56 -14.21 7.20
C SER A 60 6.28 -14.25 5.85
N VAL A 61 5.58 -13.96 4.76
CA VAL A 61 6.13 -13.94 3.39
C VAL A 61 5.73 -12.65 2.67
N PHE A 62 4.46 -12.25 2.81
CA PHE A 62 3.92 -11.06 2.18
C PHE A 62 3.29 -10.13 3.23
N PRO A 63 4.08 -9.29 3.92
CA PRO A 63 3.52 -8.19 4.69
C PRO A 63 2.66 -7.29 3.79
N ASN A 64 1.70 -6.56 4.35
CA ASN A 64 0.86 -5.67 3.55
C ASN A 64 0.36 -4.49 4.36
N ILE A 65 0.02 -3.43 3.64
CA ILE A 65 -0.80 -2.33 4.15
C ILE A 65 -2.24 -2.61 3.75
N GLU A 66 -3.14 -2.69 4.73
CA GLU A 66 -4.58 -2.74 4.50
C GLU A 66 -5.17 -1.34 4.53
N PHE A 67 -6.05 -1.05 3.57
CA PHE A 67 -6.79 0.20 3.44
C PHE A 67 -8.28 -0.11 3.56
N LYS A 68 -9.00 0.57 4.44
CA LYS A 68 -10.45 0.51 4.47
C LYS A 68 -11.01 1.59 3.54
N VAL A 69 -11.73 1.16 2.50
CA VAL A 69 -12.32 2.04 1.48
C VAL A 69 -13.74 1.58 1.17
N GLY A 70 -14.71 2.47 1.34
CA GLY A 70 -16.13 2.16 1.14
C GLY A 70 -16.58 0.94 1.94
N GLY A 71 -16.17 0.87 3.21
CA GLY A 71 -16.43 -0.26 4.11
C GLY A 71 -15.69 -1.57 3.80
N ASN A 72 -14.84 -1.61 2.77
CA ASN A 72 -14.11 -2.80 2.36
C ASN A 72 -12.61 -2.67 2.63
N TRP A 73 -11.98 -3.75 3.12
CA TRP A 73 -10.53 -3.80 3.25
C TRP A 73 -9.88 -4.21 1.92
N MET A 74 -8.95 -3.41 1.46
CA MET A 74 -8.11 -3.62 0.29
C MET A 74 -6.65 -3.73 0.72
N ARG A 75 -5.81 -4.44 -0.04
CA ARG A 75 -4.44 -4.76 0.37
C ARG A 75 -3.40 -4.39 -0.67
N MET A 76 -2.33 -3.76 -0.21
CA MET A 76 -1.09 -3.55 -0.97
C MET A 76 0.01 -4.39 -0.33
N PHE A 77 0.39 -5.48 -0.99
CA PHE A 77 1.36 -6.46 -0.50
C PHE A 77 2.80 -6.02 -0.70
N PHE A 78 3.71 -6.39 0.17
CA PHE A 78 5.15 -6.15 0.05
C PHE A 78 5.87 -7.49 0.17
N HIS A 79 7.11 -7.57 -0.29
CA HIS A 79 7.98 -8.69 0.07
C HIS A 79 8.50 -8.53 1.49
N ILE A 80 8.85 -9.66 2.11
CA ILE A 80 9.59 -9.63 3.37
C ILE A 80 10.95 -8.93 3.15
N GLY A 81 11.27 -7.96 4.00
CA GLY A 81 12.47 -7.12 3.87
C GLY A 81 12.24 -5.78 3.17
N ASP A 82 11.12 -5.63 2.45
CA ASP A 82 10.70 -4.33 1.91
C ASP A 82 10.41 -3.32 3.06
N PRO A 83 10.55 -2.01 2.80
CA PRO A 83 10.35 -0.95 3.78
C PRO A 83 8.86 -0.66 4.06
N VAL A 84 8.06 -1.69 4.35
CA VAL A 84 6.60 -1.59 4.58
C VAL A 84 6.25 -0.66 5.75
N GLU A 85 7.03 -0.70 6.83
CA GLU A 85 6.81 0.15 8.02
C GLU A 85 7.06 1.63 7.69
N LYS A 86 8.20 1.92 7.04
CA LYS A 86 8.52 3.29 6.60
C LYS A 86 7.51 3.82 5.60
N CYS A 87 7.04 2.96 4.70
CA CYS A 87 5.98 3.32 3.74
C CYS A 87 4.66 3.65 4.46
N HIS A 88 4.31 2.90 5.50
CA HIS A 88 3.11 3.17 6.30
C HIS A 88 3.25 4.42 7.15
N GLU A 89 4.41 4.66 7.75
CA GLU A 89 4.71 5.89 8.50
C GLU A 89 4.57 7.15 7.62
N GLU A 90 5.15 7.13 6.42
CA GLU A 90 5.00 8.22 5.45
C GLU A 90 3.55 8.39 4.99
N LEU A 91 2.83 7.29 4.75
CA LEU A 91 1.41 7.32 4.45
C LEU A 91 0.60 7.98 5.59
N GLN A 92 0.85 7.62 6.85
CA GLN A 92 0.17 8.25 8.00
C GLN A 92 0.46 9.75 8.07
N TYR A 93 1.72 10.13 7.87
CA TYR A 93 2.11 11.53 7.84
C TYR A 93 1.35 12.30 6.75
N ARG A 94 1.32 11.78 5.52
CA ARG A 94 0.65 12.42 4.38
C ARG A 94 -0.87 12.45 4.53
N LEU A 95 -1.49 11.39 5.06
CA LEU A 95 -2.93 11.38 5.38
C LEU A 95 -3.29 12.46 6.42
N LYS A 96 -2.45 12.65 7.43
CA LYS A 96 -2.65 13.70 8.43
C LYS A 96 -2.53 15.09 7.83
N VAL A 97 -1.55 15.32 6.94
CA VAL A 97 -1.40 16.60 6.23
C VAL A 97 -2.60 16.84 5.30
N TYR A 98 -3.04 15.82 4.57
CA TYR A 98 -4.18 15.91 3.64
C TYR A 98 -5.47 16.30 4.37
N SER A 99 -5.78 15.65 5.50
CA SER A 99 -7.00 15.95 6.30
C SER A 99 -7.00 17.30 7.01
N GLN A 100 -5.87 18.00 7.08
CA GLN A 100 -5.78 19.37 7.59
C GLN A 100 -5.90 20.43 6.50
N THR A 101 -5.69 20.04 5.24
CA THR A 101 -5.62 20.97 4.10
C THR A 101 -6.83 20.86 3.17
N HIS A 102 -7.65 19.83 3.32
CA HIS A 102 -8.85 19.52 2.55
C HIS A 102 -10.00 19.16 3.50
#